data_AF-F2RM75-F1
#
_entry.id   AF-F2RM75-F1
#
_cell.length_a   1.000
_cell.length_b   1.000
_cell.length_c   1.000
_cell.angle_alpha   90.00
_cell.angle_beta   90.00
_cell.angle_gamma   90.00
#
_symmetry.space_group_name_H-M   'P 1'
#
loop_
_entity.id
_entity.type
_entity.pdbx_description
1 polymer ?
#
loop_
_entity_poly.entity_id
_entity_poly.type
_entity_poly.pdbx_seq_one_letter_code
_entity_poly.pdbx_strand_id
1 'polypeptide(L)'
;MARKRRLMRREITFSSASKKETDILHALSVYPRSVTFTRLQSNLSLIQEAAAYHLRLSPEACFVPSDFNDWHWGSFNVCIPVTVAGRRRALIRFPLPHRVGELFRPGNADENIRCEAGTYAWLQENCPSVPIPKLHGFALSTGQTFTAIENLPVIPRYIEYIRRLVSRLLAYPLPSTYVPRRTSITQSLAHAVGTGYILIDYIEDADGTMLSRTWEDRRSDARLRTNLYRERACAKPIEMLHPPEWLTSQAVDEIDDDAYNTQRLEFMSVLQEEEQRICGGSDNLSKTMHQGWSNGTFWYSLALQSPTGIFSIFYDRIQPRFERGHATDPNFYRISYPYFTTDAHAFIAHKLQQRADYDKQLRTEFDMP
;
A
#
# COMPACT_ATOMS: atom_id res chain seq x y z
N MET A 1 -34.12 11.91 -18.14
CA MET A 1 -32.66 12.06 -17.96
C MET A 1 -32.09 10.73 -17.49
N ALA A 2 -30.94 10.28 -18.00
CA ALA A 2 -30.34 9.02 -17.55
C ALA A 2 -29.98 9.11 -16.05
N ARG A 3 -30.41 8.13 -15.24
CA ARG A 3 -30.11 8.08 -13.81
C ARG A 3 -28.60 8.05 -13.61
N LYS A 4 -28.09 8.99 -12.82
CA LYS A 4 -26.69 9.03 -12.39
C LYS A 4 -26.59 8.46 -10.99
N ARG A 5 -25.57 7.63 -10.77
CA ARG A 5 -25.22 7.12 -9.44
C ARG A 5 -23.88 7.71 -9.03
N ARG A 6 -23.68 7.96 -7.74
CA ARG A 6 -22.46 8.58 -7.22
C ARG A 6 -21.48 7.53 -6.73
N LEU A 7 -20.29 7.53 -7.31
CA LEU A 7 -19.11 6.79 -6.84
C LEU A 7 -18.24 7.73 -5.99
N MET A 8 -17.23 7.17 -5.31
CA MET A 8 -16.32 7.89 -4.40
C MET A 8 -15.82 9.25 -4.89
N ARG A 9 -15.48 9.39 -6.19
CA ARG A 9 -14.90 10.61 -6.76
C ARG A 9 -15.70 11.24 -7.91
N ARG A 10 -16.74 10.57 -8.39
CA ARG A 10 -17.47 10.99 -9.60
C ARG A 10 -18.85 10.39 -9.67
N GLU A 11 -19.70 10.98 -10.48
CA GLU A 11 -20.94 10.35 -10.91
C GLU A 11 -20.69 9.42 -12.10
N ILE A 12 -21.55 8.41 -12.24
CA ILE A 12 -21.51 7.44 -13.33
C ILE A 12 -22.92 7.21 -13.88
N THR A 13 -23.01 6.97 -15.19
CA THR A 13 -24.23 6.57 -15.90
C THR A 13 -24.21 5.08 -16.20
N PHE A 14 -25.38 4.49 -16.46
CA PHE A 14 -25.48 3.09 -16.90
C PHE A 14 -24.60 2.80 -18.13
N SER A 15 -24.64 3.66 -19.15
CA SER A 15 -23.86 3.49 -20.40
C SER A 15 -22.35 3.48 -20.20
N SER A 16 -21.86 4.15 -19.15
CA SER A 16 -20.46 4.11 -18.75
C SER A 16 -20.18 2.90 -17.86
N ALA A 17 -21.10 2.57 -16.95
CA ALA A 17 -20.97 1.43 -16.04
C ALA A 17 -20.94 0.08 -16.78
N SER A 18 -21.81 -0.12 -17.77
CA SER A 18 -21.91 -1.39 -18.52
C SER A 18 -20.70 -1.70 -19.41
N LYS A 19 -19.84 -0.70 -19.67
CA LYS A 19 -18.61 -0.85 -20.45
C LYS A 19 -17.37 -1.04 -19.58
N LYS A 20 -17.51 -0.98 -18.25
CA LYS A 20 -16.39 -1.14 -17.34
C LYS A 20 -16.27 -2.60 -16.91
N GLU A 21 -15.04 -3.09 -16.89
CA GLU A 21 -14.72 -4.43 -16.38
C GLU A 21 -14.58 -4.47 -14.85
N THR A 22 -14.67 -3.31 -14.19
CA THR A 22 -14.66 -3.19 -12.73
C THR A 22 -16.06 -3.37 -12.15
N ASP A 23 -16.17 -3.99 -10.97
CA ASP A 23 -17.44 -4.14 -10.28
C ASP A 23 -18.00 -2.80 -9.77
N ILE A 24 -18.94 -2.23 -10.54
CA ILE A 24 -19.63 -0.98 -10.24
C ILE A 24 -20.65 -1.13 -9.11
N LEU A 25 -21.37 -2.25 -9.04
CA LEU A 25 -22.33 -2.51 -7.96
C LEU A 25 -21.62 -2.51 -6.60
N HIS A 26 -20.48 -3.19 -6.52
CA HIS A 26 -19.63 -3.14 -5.34
C HIS A 26 -19.16 -1.71 -5.05
N ALA A 27 -18.63 -0.99 -6.05
CA ALA A 27 -18.17 0.39 -5.87
C ALA A 27 -19.28 1.35 -5.41
N LEU A 28 -20.53 1.13 -5.83
CA LEU A 28 -21.70 1.89 -5.40
C LEU A 28 -22.10 1.56 -3.95
N SER A 29 -22.03 0.29 -3.56
CA SER A 29 -22.28 -0.13 -2.17
C SER A 29 -21.25 0.45 -1.17
N VAL A 30 -20.06 0.77 -1.65
CA VAL A 30 -18.90 1.21 -0.84
C VAL A 30 -18.78 2.75 -0.73
N TYR A 31 -19.68 3.52 -1.39
CA TYR A 31 -19.71 4.99 -1.37
C TYR A 31 -19.59 5.57 0.08
N PRO A 32 -18.89 6.71 0.31
CA PRO A 32 -18.12 7.04 1.52
C PRO A 32 -18.95 7.53 2.71
N ARG A 33 -20.02 6.82 3.03
CA ARG A 33 -20.52 6.71 4.41
C ARG A 33 -20.31 5.27 4.87
N SER A 34 -19.10 4.77 4.68
CA SER A 34 -18.74 3.50 5.29
C SER A 34 -18.93 3.63 6.80
N VAL A 35 -19.41 2.56 7.43
CA VAL A 35 -19.64 2.49 8.88
C VAL A 35 -18.38 2.94 9.65
N THR A 36 -17.19 2.70 9.10
CA THR A 36 -15.91 3.15 9.67
C THR A 36 -15.81 4.67 9.78
N PHE A 37 -16.16 5.44 8.75
CA PHE A 37 -16.08 6.90 8.81
C PHE A 37 -17.03 7.48 9.86
N THR A 38 -18.27 7.00 9.91
CA THR A 38 -19.24 7.40 10.94
C THR A 38 -18.72 7.06 12.34
N ARG A 39 -18.16 5.86 12.53
CA ARG A 39 -17.55 5.47 13.81
C ARG A 39 -16.38 6.37 14.19
N LEU A 40 -15.50 6.72 13.25
CA LEU A 40 -14.39 7.65 13.52
C LEU A 40 -14.93 9.03 13.95
N GLN A 41 -15.91 9.57 13.23
CA GLN A 41 -16.48 10.88 13.51
C GLN A 41 -17.23 10.92 14.87
N SER A 42 -17.87 9.82 15.26
CA SER A 42 -18.50 9.69 16.57
C SER A 42 -17.51 9.54 17.74
N ASN A 43 -16.23 9.26 17.48
CA ASN A 43 -15.24 8.92 18.51
C ASN A 43 -13.99 9.83 18.47
N LEU A 44 -14.15 11.10 18.07
CA LEU A 44 -13.03 12.04 17.96
C LEU A 44 -12.29 12.26 19.29
N SER A 45 -12.98 12.23 20.43
CA SER A 45 -12.36 12.32 21.75
C SER A 45 -11.41 11.14 22.03
N LEU A 46 -11.83 9.92 21.69
CA LEU A 46 -10.96 8.74 21.85
C LEU A 46 -9.74 8.80 20.92
N ILE A 47 -9.89 9.35 19.71
CA ILE A 47 -8.80 9.58 18.78
C ILE A 47 -7.79 10.59 19.37
N GLN A 48 -8.30 11.69 19.93
CA GLN A 48 -7.50 12.72 20.61
C GLN A 48 -6.75 12.14 21.81
N GLU A 49 -7.43 11.38 22.68
CA GLU A 49 -6.81 10.73 23.85
C GLU A 49 -5.76 9.69 23.44
N ALA A 50 -6.02 8.90 22.40
CA ALA A 50 -5.05 7.94 21.87
C ALA A 50 -3.79 8.63 21.34
N ALA A 51 -3.95 9.74 20.61
CA ALA A 51 -2.81 10.53 20.14
C ALA A 51 -2.02 11.12 21.30
N ALA A 52 -2.70 11.76 22.26
CA ALA A 52 -2.08 12.34 23.45
C ALA A 52 -1.32 11.29 24.28
N TYR A 53 -1.88 10.08 24.42
CA TYR A 53 -1.24 8.96 25.10
C TYR A 53 0.11 8.60 24.46
N HIS A 54 0.14 8.38 23.15
CA HIS A 54 1.36 8.01 22.42
C HIS A 54 2.38 9.16 22.34
N LEU A 55 1.94 10.41 22.42
CA LEU A 55 2.80 11.59 22.42
C LEU A 55 3.27 12.02 23.82
N ARG A 56 2.76 11.36 24.87
CA ARG A 56 2.99 11.71 26.28
C ARG A 56 2.57 13.15 26.62
N LEU A 57 1.40 13.54 26.14
CA LEU A 57 0.81 14.86 26.35
C LEU A 57 -0.55 14.72 27.05
N SER A 58 -1.09 15.84 27.54
CA SER A 58 -2.49 15.86 27.98
C SER A 58 -3.41 15.92 26.75
N PRO A 59 -4.64 15.38 26.82
CA PRO A 59 -5.59 15.45 25.71
C PRO A 59 -5.82 16.87 25.20
N GLU A 60 -5.82 17.88 26.08
CA GLU A 60 -6.05 19.30 25.74
C GLU A 60 -4.95 19.89 24.86
N ALA A 61 -3.75 19.27 24.84
CA ALA A 61 -2.65 19.67 23.96
C ALA A 61 -2.79 19.08 22.54
N CYS A 62 -3.75 18.20 22.31
CA CYS A 62 -4.01 17.57 21.01
C CYS A 62 -5.37 18.03 20.48
N PHE A 63 -5.44 18.43 19.21
CA PHE A 63 -6.68 18.83 18.55
C PHE A 63 -6.90 18.01 17.29
N VAL A 64 -8.07 17.37 17.20
CA VAL A 64 -8.49 16.55 16.06
C VAL A 64 -9.58 17.33 15.31
N PRO A 65 -9.45 17.57 14.00
CA PRO A 65 -10.44 18.31 13.24
C PRO A 65 -11.76 17.55 13.16
N SER A 66 -12.86 18.26 13.42
CA SER A 66 -14.21 17.72 13.33
C SER A 66 -14.78 17.75 11.91
N ASP A 67 -14.28 18.64 11.04
CA ASP A 67 -14.65 18.65 9.64
C ASP A 67 -13.94 17.51 8.90
N PHE A 68 -14.74 16.74 8.18
CA PHE A 68 -14.31 15.65 7.33
C PHE A 68 -13.43 16.12 6.17
N ASN A 69 -13.59 17.36 5.71
CA ASN A 69 -12.78 17.93 4.63
C ASN A 69 -11.30 18.07 5.02
N ASP A 70 -11.00 18.14 6.32
CA ASP A 70 -9.64 18.22 6.84
C ASP A 70 -8.97 16.85 6.99
N TRP A 71 -9.70 15.76 6.69
CA TRP A 71 -9.17 14.41 6.75
C TRP A 71 -8.62 14.00 5.39
N HIS A 72 -7.46 13.33 5.40
CA HIS A 72 -6.87 12.76 4.19
C HIS A 72 -7.33 11.31 4.06
N TRP A 73 -7.98 10.94 2.97
CA TRP A 73 -8.41 9.55 2.78
C TRP A 73 -8.14 9.06 1.37
N GLY A 74 -7.80 7.78 1.28
CA GLY A 74 -7.52 7.08 0.04
C GLY A 74 -8.34 5.81 -0.10
N SER A 75 -7.97 4.96 -1.05
CA SER A 75 -8.68 3.70 -1.29
C SER A 75 -8.50 2.67 -0.18
N PHE A 76 -7.51 2.81 0.71
CA PHE A 76 -7.18 1.80 1.71
C PHE A 76 -7.13 2.33 3.14
N ASN A 77 -7.01 3.65 3.32
CA ASN A 77 -6.76 4.24 4.62
C ASN A 77 -7.47 5.58 4.77
N VAL A 78 -7.76 5.94 6.01
CA VAL A 78 -8.18 7.27 6.46
C VAL A 78 -7.10 7.79 7.38
N CYS A 79 -6.64 9.00 7.15
CA CYS A 79 -5.56 9.65 7.87
C CYS A 79 -6.08 10.98 8.41
N ILE A 80 -6.11 11.10 9.73
CA ILE A 80 -6.66 12.26 10.43
C ILE A 80 -5.48 13.04 11.01
N PRO A 81 -5.25 14.30 10.60
CA PRO A 81 -4.20 15.11 11.19
C PRO A 81 -4.56 15.47 12.63
N VAL A 82 -3.60 15.37 13.53
CA VAL A 82 -3.72 15.77 14.93
C VAL A 82 -2.81 16.96 15.17
N THR A 83 -3.40 18.12 15.43
CA THR A 83 -2.64 19.31 15.78
C THR A 83 -2.15 19.19 17.21
N VAL A 84 -0.88 19.51 17.46
CA VAL A 84 -0.23 19.34 18.77
C VAL A 84 0.32 20.68 19.23
N ALA A 85 -0.06 21.12 20.43
CA ALA A 85 0.37 22.40 20.98
C ALA A 85 1.90 22.45 21.15
N GLY A 86 2.53 23.46 20.54
CA GLY A 86 3.98 23.70 20.65
C GLY A 86 4.87 22.68 19.95
N ARG A 87 4.31 21.84 19.05
CA ARG A 87 5.03 20.78 18.32
C ARG A 87 4.51 20.63 16.90
N ARG A 88 5.24 19.84 16.09
CA ARG A 88 4.76 19.39 14.77
C ARG A 88 3.47 18.59 14.93
N ARG A 89 2.61 18.64 13.90
CA ARG A 89 1.40 17.83 13.86
C ARG A 89 1.76 16.34 13.79
N ALA A 90 0.88 15.51 14.30
CA ALA A 90 0.90 14.07 14.09
C ALA A 90 -0.17 13.67 13.08
N LEU A 91 -0.07 12.47 12.53
CA LEU A 91 -1.06 11.88 11.64
C LEU A 91 -1.46 10.52 12.20
N ILE A 92 -2.73 10.37 12.57
CA ILE A 92 -3.28 9.07 12.95
C ILE A 92 -3.97 8.43 11.75
N ARG A 93 -3.55 7.21 11.41
CA ARG A 93 -3.95 6.50 10.21
C ARG A 93 -4.67 5.21 10.56
N PHE A 94 -5.83 5.01 9.96
CA PHE A 94 -6.69 3.84 10.11
C PHE A 94 -6.81 3.10 8.76
N PRO A 95 -6.54 1.79 8.70
CA PRO A 95 -6.89 1.01 7.53
C PRO A 95 -8.42 0.91 7.41
N LEU A 96 -8.92 0.83 6.17
CA LEU A 96 -10.33 0.63 5.88
C LEU A 96 -10.63 -0.89 5.81
N PRO A 97 -11.35 -1.48 6.79
CA PRO A 97 -11.51 -2.93 6.90
C PRO A 97 -12.08 -3.59 5.62
N HIS A 98 -13.06 -2.94 5.00
CA HIS A 98 -13.71 -3.42 3.77
C HIS A 98 -12.79 -3.40 2.54
N ARG A 99 -11.64 -2.71 2.59
CA ARG A 99 -10.67 -2.59 1.49
C ARG A 99 -9.45 -3.49 1.67
N VAL A 100 -9.25 -4.03 2.86
CA VAL A 100 -8.15 -4.96 3.20
C VAL A 100 -8.63 -6.40 3.34
N GLY A 101 -9.89 -6.68 2.97
CA GLY A 101 -10.45 -8.04 3.01
C GLY A 101 -10.76 -8.55 4.42
N GLU A 102 -10.93 -7.66 5.40
CA GLU A 102 -11.18 -8.03 6.81
C GLU A 102 -12.41 -8.94 6.98
N LEU A 103 -13.45 -8.72 6.19
CA LEU A 103 -14.67 -9.54 6.22
C LEU A 103 -14.41 -10.98 5.76
N PHE A 104 -13.53 -11.17 4.77
CA PHE A 104 -13.20 -12.48 4.20
C PHE A 104 -12.13 -13.20 5.02
N ARG A 105 -11.15 -12.44 5.54
CA ARG A 105 -10.07 -12.93 6.41
C ARG A 105 -9.88 -11.96 7.59
N PRO A 106 -10.52 -12.24 8.73
CA PRO A 106 -10.33 -11.44 9.95
C PRO A 106 -8.86 -11.41 10.38
N GLY A 107 -8.38 -10.23 10.79
CA GLY A 107 -7.00 -9.97 11.18
C GLY A 107 -6.12 -9.38 10.07
N ASN A 108 -6.62 -9.26 8.83
CA ASN A 108 -5.88 -8.64 7.73
C ASN A 108 -5.50 -7.18 7.99
N ALA A 109 -6.42 -6.40 8.59
CA ALA A 109 -6.17 -5.00 8.95
C ALA A 109 -5.05 -4.90 9.99
N ASP A 110 -5.06 -5.76 11.00
CA ASP A 110 -4.04 -5.80 12.04
C ASP A 110 -2.70 -6.27 11.49
N GLU A 111 -2.70 -7.24 10.57
CA GLU A 111 -1.47 -7.70 9.92
C GLU A 111 -0.84 -6.59 9.07
N ASN A 112 -1.65 -5.84 8.33
CA ASN A 112 -1.18 -4.66 7.60
C ASN A 112 -0.50 -3.65 8.54
N ILE A 113 -1.15 -3.34 9.69
CA ILE A 113 -0.58 -2.44 10.70
C ILE A 113 0.75 -2.98 11.23
N ARG A 114 0.86 -4.27 11.54
CA ARG A 114 2.10 -4.89 12.03
C ARG A 114 3.22 -4.81 10.99
N CYS A 115 2.94 -5.11 9.73
CA CYS A 115 3.91 -5.02 8.64
C CYS A 115 4.43 -3.58 8.47
N GLU A 116 3.53 -2.60 8.46
CA GLU A 116 3.90 -1.19 8.34
C GLU A 116 4.71 -0.72 9.56
N ALA A 117 4.25 -1.01 10.78
CA ALA A 117 4.95 -0.64 12.01
C ALA A 117 6.32 -1.30 12.12
N GLY A 118 6.45 -2.57 11.70
CA GLY A 118 7.73 -3.29 11.63
C GLY A 118 8.71 -2.63 10.66
N THR A 119 8.20 -2.13 9.52
CA THR A 119 9.01 -1.40 8.53
C THR A 119 9.54 -0.08 9.11
N TYR A 120 8.68 0.72 9.75
CA TYR A 120 9.12 1.93 10.47
C TYR A 120 10.17 1.63 11.53
N ALA A 121 9.92 0.61 12.37
CA ALA A 121 10.86 0.21 13.42
C ALA A 121 12.24 -0.17 12.85
N TRP A 122 12.25 -0.97 11.79
CA TRP A 122 13.49 -1.40 11.14
C TRP A 122 14.25 -0.22 10.51
N LEU A 123 13.55 0.64 9.76
CA LEU A 123 14.17 1.80 9.10
C LEU A 123 14.73 2.80 10.11
N GLN A 124 13.99 3.10 11.18
CA GLN A 124 14.48 4.01 12.22
C GLN A 124 15.70 3.48 12.96
N GLU A 125 15.84 2.15 13.10
CA GLU A 125 16.97 1.53 13.80
C GLU A 125 18.19 1.32 12.90
N ASN A 126 17.99 0.95 11.62
CA ASN A 126 19.07 0.55 10.72
C ASN A 126 19.42 1.62 9.68
N CYS A 127 18.54 2.59 9.43
CA CYS A 127 18.71 3.62 8.41
C CYS A 127 18.43 5.04 8.96
N PRO A 128 19.10 5.47 10.04
CA PRO A 128 18.80 6.74 10.71
C PRO A 128 19.07 7.99 9.86
N SER A 129 19.83 7.87 8.77
CA SER A 129 20.06 8.95 7.81
C SER A 129 18.92 9.14 6.82
N VAL A 130 17.99 8.18 6.71
CA VAL A 130 16.83 8.28 5.81
C VAL A 130 15.74 9.08 6.52
N PRO A 131 15.32 10.24 5.97
CA PRO A 131 14.32 11.09 6.61
C PRO A 131 12.93 10.49 6.43
N ILE A 132 12.50 9.68 7.39
CA ILE A 132 11.14 9.12 7.45
C ILE A 132 10.33 9.76 8.59
N PRO A 133 8.99 9.81 8.47
CA PRO A 133 8.13 10.18 9.60
C PRO A 133 8.40 9.29 10.80
N LYS A 134 8.47 9.89 11.98
CA LYS A 134 8.64 9.11 13.20
C LYS A 134 7.36 8.37 13.53
N LEU A 135 7.45 7.06 13.77
CA LEU A 135 6.36 6.28 14.35
C LEU A 135 6.35 6.48 15.87
N HIS A 136 5.30 7.12 16.39
CA HIS A 136 5.11 7.35 17.82
C HIS A 136 4.47 6.15 18.53
N GLY A 137 3.61 5.42 17.82
CA GLY A 137 2.96 4.22 18.33
C GLY A 137 1.88 3.71 17.40
N PHE A 138 1.33 2.55 17.73
CA PHE A 138 0.25 1.92 16.98
C PHE A 138 -0.59 1.05 17.91
N ALA A 139 -1.81 0.72 17.48
CA ALA A 139 -2.67 -0.23 18.17
C ALA A 139 -3.37 -1.14 17.16
N LEU A 140 -3.73 -2.33 17.64
CA LEU A 140 -4.45 -3.34 16.88
C LEU A 140 -5.93 -3.35 17.25
N SER A 141 -6.77 -3.95 16.41
CA SER A 141 -8.20 -4.11 16.64
C SER A 141 -8.51 -4.88 17.94
N THR A 142 -7.56 -5.69 18.42
CA THR A 142 -7.61 -6.42 19.69
C THR A 142 -7.42 -5.53 20.94
N GLY A 143 -7.07 -4.25 20.76
CA GLY A 143 -6.70 -3.33 21.83
C GLY A 143 -5.23 -3.43 22.27
N GLN A 144 -4.45 -4.38 21.73
CA GLN A 144 -3.00 -4.41 21.92
C GLN A 144 -2.39 -3.11 21.39
N THR A 145 -1.57 -2.46 22.20
CA THR A 145 -1.02 -1.13 21.91
C THR A 145 0.48 -1.14 22.08
N PHE A 146 1.19 -0.43 21.23
CA PHE A 146 2.64 -0.31 21.27
C PHE A 146 3.04 1.15 21.15
N THR A 147 3.90 1.62 22.04
CA THR A 147 4.33 3.03 22.10
C THR A 147 5.84 3.10 22.02
N ALA A 148 6.37 4.10 21.32
CA ALA A 148 7.81 4.35 21.26
C ALA A 148 8.40 4.56 22.67
N ILE A 149 9.54 3.92 22.95
CA ILE A 149 10.21 3.95 24.26
C ILE A 149 10.43 5.38 24.78
N GLU A 150 10.79 6.29 23.89
CA GLU A 150 11.01 7.72 24.17
C GLU A 150 9.76 8.50 24.58
N ASN A 151 8.56 7.96 24.35
CA ASN A 151 7.30 8.55 24.77
C ASN A 151 6.73 7.87 26.02
N LEU A 152 7.40 6.84 26.57
CA LEU A 152 6.98 6.21 27.81
C LEU A 152 7.18 7.13 29.03
N PRO A 153 6.43 6.93 30.14
CA PRO A 153 6.76 7.54 31.43
C PRO A 153 8.20 7.23 31.86
N VAL A 154 8.76 8.08 32.71
CA VAL A 154 10.20 8.07 33.07
C VAL A 154 10.68 6.69 33.54
N ILE A 155 9.95 6.04 34.45
CA ILE A 155 10.38 4.77 35.05
C ILE A 155 10.38 3.62 34.01
N PRO A 156 9.26 3.28 33.33
CA PRO A 156 9.27 2.25 32.28
C PRO A 156 10.29 2.52 31.18
N ARG A 157 10.49 3.79 30.81
CA ARG A 157 11.49 4.19 29.82
C ARG A 157 12.89 3.75 30.23
N TYR A 158 13.31 4.04 31.46
CA TYR A 158 14.63 3.63 31.95
C TYR A 158 14.76 2.11 32.07
N ILE A 159 13.71 1.42 32.52
CA ILE A 159 13.70 -0.05 32.60
C ILE A 159 13.95 -0.67 31.21
N GLU A 160 13.26 -0.18 30.18
CA GLU A 160 13.41 -0.71 28.82
C GLU A 160 14.77 -0.35 28.21
N TYR A 161 15.34 0.83 28.51
CA TYR A 161 16.72 1.16 28.11
C TYR A 161 17.74 0.21 28.76
N ILE A 162 17.60 -0.06 30.06
CA ILE A 162 18.46 -1.01 30.77
C ILE A 162 18.29 -2.41 30.19
N ARG A 163 17.06 -2.86 29.93
CA ARG A 163 16.77 -4.15 29.30
C ARG A 163 17.48 -4.29 27.96
N ARG A 164 17.39 -3.29 27.08
CA ARG A 164 18.07 -3.28 25.79
C ARG A 164 19.59 -3.29 25.94
N LEU A 165 20.14 -2.56 26.91
CA LEU A 165 21.58 -2.55 27.20
C LEU A 165 22.05 -3.94 27.67
N VAL A 166 21.34 -4.56 28.60
CA VAL A 166 21.65 -5.92 29.10
C VAL A 166 21.54 -6.95 27.98
N SER A 167 20.48 -6.91 27.16
CA SER A 167 20.33 -7.82 26.00
C SER A 167 21.50 -7.68 25.04
N ARG A 168 21.96 -6.45 24.77
CA ARG A 168 23.15 -6.20 23.93
C ARG A 168 24.42 -6.79 24.55
N LEU A 169 24.63 -6.58 25.86
CA LEU A 169 25.80 -7.10 26.57
C LEU A 169 25.83 -8.64 26.61
N LEU A 170 24.67 -9.28 26.64
CA LEU A 170 24.52 -10.74 26.67
C LEU A 170 24.35 -11.38 25.28
N ALA A 171 24.53 -10.62 24.20
CA ALA A 171 24.35 -11.07 22.82
C ALA A 171 22.97 -11.69 22.50
N TYR A 172 21.92 -11.30 23.23
CA TYR A 172 20.54 -11.65 22.91
C TYR A 172 19.98 -10.73 21.80
N PRO A 173 18.95 -11.19 21.06
CA PRO A 173 18.22 -10.33 20.13
C PRO A 173 17.73 -9.04 20.82
N LEU A 174 17.99 -7.90 20.19
CA LEU A 174 17.60 -6.59 20.70
C LEU A 174 16.06 -6.49 20.73
N PRO A 175 15.45 -6.21 21.89
CA PRO A 175 14.02 -5.92 21.95
C PRO A 175 13.69 -4.68 21.10
N SER A 176 12.50 -4.66 20.49
CA SER A 176 12.01 -3.50 19.69
C SER A 176 11.99 -2.19 20.51
N THR A 177 12.10 -1.04 19.82
CA THR A 177 11.93 0.30 20.43
C THR A 177 10.45 0.59 20.75
N TYR A 178 9.54 -0.25 20.27
CA TYR A 178 8.09 -0.16 20.51
C TYR A 178 7.67 -1.14 21.59
N VAL A 179 7.23 -0.59 22.72
CA VAL A 179 6.98 -1.36 23.93
C VAL A 179 5.48 -1.64 24.05
N PRO A 180 5.06 -2.90 24.26
CA PRO A 180 3.66 -3.23 24.45
C PRO A 180 3.11 -2.58 25.73
N ARG A 181 1.93 -1.98 25.60
CA ARG A 181 1.18 -1.31 26.65
C ARG A 181 -0.26 -1.80 26.66
N ARG A 182 -0.86 -1.79 27.84
CA ARG A 182 -2.31 -1.97 28.03
C ARG A 182 -2.87 -0.67 28.58
N THR A 183 -3.87 -0.14 27.90
CA THR A 183 -4.55 1.10 28.26
C THR A 183 -6.02 0.94 27.85
N SER A 184 -6.93 1.37 28.71
CA SER A 184 -8.37 1.33 28.44
C SER A 184 -8.75 2.24 27.28
N ILE A 185 -8.03 3.35 27.08
CA ILE A 185 -8.31 4.34 26.03
C ILE A 185 -8.17 3.70 24.65
N THR A 186 -7.05 3.04 24.39
CA THR A 186 -6.78 2.46 23.07
C THR A 186 -7.62 1.22 22.81
N GLN A 187 -7.97 0.48 23.85
CA GLN A 187 -8.94 -0.62 23.78
C GLN A 187 -10.35 -0.10 23.44
N SER A 188 -10.79 0.98 24.08
CA SER A 188 -12.07 1.63 23.77
C SER A 188 -12.12 2.14 22.34
N LEU A 189 -11.05 2.78 21.86
CA LEU A 189 -10.99 3.25 20.47
C LEU A 189 -11.03 2.08 19.47
N ALA A 190 -10.21 1.05 19.70
CA ALA A 190 -10.18 -0.14 18.85
C ALA A 190 -11.56 -0.82 18.77
N HIS A 191 -12.26 -0.96 19.91
CA HIS A 191 -13.61 -1.51 19.97
C HIS A 191 -14.64 -0.61 19.29
N ALA A 192 -14.59 0.71 19.52
CA ALA A 192 -15.55 1.67 18.98
C ALA A 192 -15.45 1.79 17.45
N VAL A 193 -14.24 1.78 16.89
CA VAL A 193 -14.02 1.90 15.45
C VAL A 193 -14.08 0.53 14.77
N GLY A 194 -13.58 -0.52 15.44
CA GLY A 194 -13.46 -1.87 14.90
C GLY A 194 -12.24 -2.07 14.00
N THR A 195 -11.19 -1.26 14.19
CA THR A 195 -9.91 -1.40 13.48
C THR A 195 -8.77 -0.77 14.27
N GLY A 196 -7.54 -1.21 14.03
CA GLY A 196 -6.35 -0.62 14.63
C GLY A 196 -5.94 0.70 13.99
N TYR A 197 -4.82 1.27 14.43
CA TYR A 197 -4.28 2.51 13.87
C TYR A 197 -2.77 2.60 14.02
N ILE A 198 -2.17 3.52 13.25
CA ILE A 198 -0.78 3.94 13.35
C ILE A 198 -0.73 5.45 13.62
N LEU A 199 0.13 5.90 14.52
CA LEU A 199 0.39 7.32 14.79
C LEU A 199 1.82 7.68 14.41
N ILE A 200 1.97 8.52 13.40
CA ILE A 200 3.26 8.98 12.86
C ILE A 200 3.34 10.51 12.85
N ASP A 201 4.53 11.07 12.60
CA ASP A 201 4.67 12.49 12.28
C ASP A 201 3.82 12.88 11.06
N TYR A 202 3.28 14.09 11.08
CA TYR A 202 2.74 14.73 9.89
C TYR A 202 3.88 15.35 9.07
N ILE A 203 3.91 15.09 7.77
CA ILE A 203 4.84 15.73 6.82
C ILE A 203 4.20 17.05 6.40
N GLU A 204 4.79 18.18 6.82
CA GLU A 204 4.28 19.50 6.46
C GLU A 204 4.69 19.84 5.03
N ASP A 205 3.93 20.73 4.37
CA ASP A 205 4.24 21.16 3.00
C ASP A 205 5.63 21.82 2.90
N ALA A 206 6.15 22.35 4.02
CA ALA A 206 7.50 22.90 4.12
C ALA A 206 8.61 21.83 4.10
N ASP A 207 8.33 20.59 4.53
CA ASP A 207 9.30 19.49 4.52
C ASP A 207 9.37 18.80 3.15
N GLY A 208 8.27 18.83 2.41
CA GLY A 208 8.22 18.25 1.08
C GLY A 208 6.80 18.15 0.52
N THR A 209 6.72 18.06 -0.81
CA THR A 209 5.46 17.80 -1.51
C THR A 209 5.39 16.34 -1.96
N MET A 210 4.23 15.71 -1.82
CA MET A 210 4.02 14.33 -2.25
C MET A 210 4.40 14.15 -3.72
N LEU A 211 5.19 13.11 -4.03
CA LEU A 211 5.69 12.84 -5.38
C LEU A 211 4.56 12.78 -6.41
N SER A 212 3.44 12.14 -6.09
CA SER A 212 2.27 12.03 -6.98
C SER A 212 1.67 13.37 -7.43
N ARG A 213 1.88 14.46 -6.67
CA ARG A 213 1.42 15.81 -7.04
C ARG A 213 2.36 16.52 -8.00
N THR A 214 3.65 16.19 -7.96
CA THR A 214 4.68 16.87 -8.76
C THR A 214 5.24 15.98 -9.87
N TRP A 215 4.81 14.72 -9.92
CA TRP A 215 5.34 13.70 -10.81
C TRP A 215 5.27 14.10 -12.27
N GLU A 216 4.09 14.49 -12.78
CA GLU A 216 3.94 14.75 -14.22
C GLU A 216 4.80 15.93 -14.68
N ASP A 217 4.92 16.96 -13.83
CA ASP A 217 5.68 18.17 -14.14
C ASP A 217 7.20 17.97 -14.01
N ARG A 218 7.63 17.07 -13.12
CA ARG A 218 9.04 16.95 -12.70
C ARG A 218 9.70 15.61 -13.00
N ARG A 219 8.98 14.61 -13.51
CA ARG A 219 9.56 13.28 -13.83
C ARG A 219 10.66 13.33 -14.88
N SER A 220 10.68 14.37 -15.71
CA SER A 220 11.71 14.60 -16.73
C SER A 220 12.95 15.32 -16.19
N ASP A 221 12.94 15.80 -14.93
CA ASP A 221 14.12 16.38 -14.28
C ASP A 221 15.13 15.28 -13.97
N ALA A 222 16.26 15.30 -14.67
CA ALA A 222 17.30 14.28 -14.56
C ALA A 222 17.82 14.13 -13.12
N ARG A 223 18.01 15.23 -12.38
CA ARG A 223 18.54 15.17 -11.01
C ARG A 223 17.54 14.51 -10.06
N LEU A 224 16.27 14.90 -10.15
CA LEU A 224 15.21 14.32 -9.31
C LEU A 224 15.02 12.83 -9.62
N ARG A 225 15.05 12.47 -10.90
CA ARG A 225 14.94 11.09 -11.36
C ARG A 225 16.11 10.22 -10.91
N THR A 226 17.35 10.71 -11.03
CA THR A 226 18.54 10.03 -10.50
C THR A 226 18.43 9.81 -8.99
N ASN A 227 18.00 10.81 -8.22
CA ASN A 227 17.80 10.65 -6.77
C ASN A 227 16.73 9.58 -6.46
N LEU A 228 15.59 9.60 -7.17
CA LEU A 228 14.54 8.58 -7.00
C LEU A 228 15.06 7.17 -7.31
N TYR A 229 15.92 7.03 -8.33
CA TYR A 229 16.53 5.74 -8.68
C TYR A 229 17.47 5.22 -7.59
N ARG A 230 18.24 6.12 -6.96
CA ARG A 230 19.14 5.79 -5.84
C ARG A 230 18.40 5.35 -4.58
N GLU A 231 17.24 5.94 -4.31
CA GLU A 231 16.47 5.70 -3.08
C GLU A 231 15.61 4.41 -3.14
N ARG A 232 15.65 3.65 -4.23
CA ARG A 232 14.86 2.43 -4.37
C ARG A 232 15.44 1.29 -3.53
N ALA A 233 14.64 0.77 -2.61
CA ALA A 233 14.89 -0.48 -1.90
C ALA A 233 13.83 -1.55 -2.26
N CYS A 234 14.25 -2.79 -2.44
CA CYS A 234 13.35 -3.92 -2.71
C CYS A 234 13.96 -5.21 -2.13
N ALA A 235 13.21 -5.92 -1.29
CA ALA A 235 13.63 -7.21 -0.73
C ALA A 235 12.90 -8.37 -1.44
N LYS A 236 13.59 -9.02 -2.39
CA LYS A 236 13.10 -10.19 -3.16
C LYS A 236 14.27 -11.14 -3.45
N PRO A 237 14.02 -12.41 -3.83
CA PRO A 237 15.06 -13.24 -4.43
C PRO A 237 15.75 -12.48 -5.56
N ILE A 238 17.07 -12.64 -5.69
CA ILE A 238 17.88 -11.81 -6.57
C ILE A 238 17.45 -11.93 -8.05
N GLU A 239 16.94 -13.09 -8.44
CA GLU A 239 16.40 -13.39 -9.77
C GLU A 239 15.07 -12.71 -10.05
N MET A 240 14.32 -12.32 -9.00
CA MET A 240 13.07 -11.58 -9.11
C MET A 240 13.27 -10.07 -8.96
N LEU A 241 14.50 -9.61 -8.69
CA LEU A 241 14.81 -8.19 -8.73
C LEU A 241 14.94 -7.75 -10.19
N HIS A 242 14.13 -6.75 -10.54
CA HIS A 242 14.10 -6.18 -11.88
C HIS A 242 14.06 -4.64 -11.81
N PRO A 243 14.33 -3.94 -12.93
CA PRO A 243 14.08 -2.51 -13.02
C PRO A 243 12.63 -2.18 -12.64
N PRO A 244 12.36 -1.00 -12.06
CA PRO A 244 11.02 -0.69 -11.56
C PRO A 244 10.01 -0.66 -12.70
N GLU A 245 8.82 -1.24 -12.52
CA GLU A 245 7.78 -1.26 -13.54
C GLU A 245 7.23 0.13 -13.84
N TRP A 246 7.28 1.06 -12.87
CA TRP A 246 6.74 2.41 -12.98
C TRP A 246 7.65 3.41 -13.72
N LEU A 247 8.79 2.99 -14.30
CA LEU A 247 9.74 3.88 -14.97
C LEU A 247 9.11 4.77 -16.05
N THR A 248 8.10 4.27 -16.77
CA THR A 248 7.37 5.04 -17.81
C THR A 248 6.03 5.58 -17.33
N SER A 249 5.64 5.30 -16.08
CA SER A 249 4.30 5.63 -15.53
C SER A 249 3.14 4.97 -16.27
N GLN A 250 3.41 3.95 -17.07
CA GLN A 250 2.38 3.15 -17.74
C GLN A 250 1.85 2.09 -16.78
N ALA A 251 0.60 1.68 -17.00
CA ALA A 251 0.08 0.48 -16.36
C ALA A 251 0.90 -0.73 -16.81
N VAL A 252 1.03 -1.74 -15.96
CA VAL A 252 1.90 -2.90 -16.18
C VAL A 252 1.53 -3.69 -17.44
N ASP A 253 0.25 -3.70 -17.78
CA ASP A 253 -0.37 -4.28 -18.97
C ASP A 253 -0.24 -3.40 -20.23
N GLU A 254 0.16 -2.14 -20.08
CA GLU A 254 0.27 -1.16 -21.18
C GLU A 254 1.71 -0.68 -21.39
N ILE A 255 2.70 -1.36 -20.81
CA ILE A 255 4.11 -0.99 -20.96
C ILE A 255 4.51 -1.05 -22.44
N ASP A 256 5.03 0.06 -22.95
CA ASP A 256 5.68 0.13 -24.26
C ASP A 256 7.16 -0.25 -24.14
N ASP A 257 7.60 -1.25 -24.91
CA ASP A 257 8.93 -1.85 -24.74
C ASP A 257 10.05 -0.85 -25.05
N ASP A 258 9.89 0.00 -26.07
CA ASP A 258 10.92 0.93 -26.51
C ASP A 258 11.06 2.11 -25.54
N ALA A 259 9.93 2.70 -25.14
CA ALA A 259 9.89 3.76 -24.14
C ALA A 259 10.42 3.26 -22.78
N TYR A 260 10.03 2.05 -22.38
CA TYR A 260 10.50 1.44 -21.14
C TYR A 260 11.98 1.12 -21.18
N ASN A 261 12.47 0.51 -22.27
CA ASN A 261 13.88 0.17 -22.40
C ASN A 261 14.77 1.41 -22.35
N THR A 262 14.32 2.55 -22.89
CA THR A 262 15.06 3.82 -22.80
C THR A 262 15.26 4.26 -21.34
N GLN A 263 14.17 4.32 -20.54
CA GLN A 263 14.26 4.69 -19.12
C GLN A 263 14.99 3.63 -18.28
N ARG A 264 14.80 2.36 -18.63
CA ARG A 264 15.48 1.23 -18.00
C ARG A 264 16.99 1.38 -18.12
N LEU A 265 17.52 1.68 -19.30
CA LEU A 265 18.95 1.83 -19.52
C LEU A 265 19.54 2.97 -18.69
N GLU A 266 18.82 4.08 -18.53
CA GLU A 266 19.23 5.16 -17.63
C GLU A 266 19.26 4.70 -16.17
N PHE A 267 18.21 4.03 -15.69
CA PHE A 267 18.18 3.43 -14.36
C PHE A 267 19.36 2.48 -14.14
N MET A 268 19.64 1.60 -15.11
CA MET A 268 20.76 0.66 -15.03
C MET A 268 22.11 1.36 -14.92
N SER A 269 22.30 2.47 -15.64
CA SER A 269 23.53 3.27 -15.57
C SER A 269 23.75 3.84 -14.18
N VAL A 270 22.69 4.40 -13.56
CA VAL A 270 22.76 4.95 -12.20
C VAL A 270 23.03 3.85 -11.17
N LEU A 271 22.35 2.71 -11.30
CA LEU A 271 22.55 1.56 -10.40
C LEU A 271 23.98 1.04 -10.46
N GLN A 272 24.55 0.91 -11.67
CA GLN A 272 25.91 0.45 -11.87
C GLN A 272 26.95 1.40 -11.25
N GLU A 273 26.73 2.72 -11.34
CA GLU A 273 27.58 3.72 -10.69
C GLU A 273 27.53 3.59 -9.15
N GLU A 274 26.34 3.39 -8.57
CA GLU A 274 26.20 3.21 -7.12
C GLU A 274 26.81 1.89 -6.62
N GLU A 275 26.67 0.79 -7.37
CA GLU A 275 27.32 -0.49 -7.04
C GLU A 275 28.85 -0.36 -6.99
N GLN A 276 29.42 0.39 -7.93
CA GLN A 276 30.85 0.69 -7.94
C GLN A 276 31.27 1.52 -6.72
N ARG A 277 30.44 2.50 -6.35
CA ARG A 277 30.71 3.40 -5.23
C ARG A 277 30.62 2.72 -3.86
N ILE A 278 29.65 1.84 -3.65
CA ILE A 278 29.33 1.25 -2.34
C ILE A 278 30.08 -0.06 -2.11
N CYS A 279 30.05 -0.97 -3.08
CA CYS A 279 30.56 -2.34 -2.92
C CYS A 279 31.79 -2.64 -3.78
N GLY A 280 32.39 -1.61 -4.41
CA GLY A 280 33.54 -1.80 -5.30
C GLY A 280 33.25 -2.71 -6.50
N GLY A 281 31.97 -2.86 -6.88
CA GLY A 281 31.54 -3.74 -7.97
C GLY A 281 31.48 -5.24 -7.65
N SER A 282 31.54 -5.66 -6.38
CA SER A 282 31.33 -7.07 -6.01
C SER A 282 29.89 -7.53 -6.26
N ASP A 283 28.94 -6.61 -6.09
CA ASP A 283 27.52 -6.86 -6.32
C ASP A 283 27.19 -6.73 -7.81
N ASN A 284 26.49 -7.73 -8.33
CA ASN A 284 26.16 -7.87 -9.75
C ASN A 284 24.65 -7.62 -10.00
N LEU A 285 23.98 -6.81 -9.17
CA LEU A 285 22.53 -6.63 -9.29
C LEU A 285 22.17 -5.98 -10.63
N SER A 286 22.95 -4.99 -11.08
CA SER A 286 22.77 -4.38 -12.40
C SER A 286 22.88 -5.42 -13.52
N LYS A 287 23.87 -6.32 -13.44
CA LYS A 287 24.06 -7.42 -14.39
C LYS A 287 22.89 -8.40 -14.35
N THR A 288 22.44 -8.82 -13.17
CA THR A 288 21.29 -9.72 -13.00
C THR A 288 20.02 -9.12 -13.58
N MET A 289 19.73 -7.85 -13.27
CA MET A 289 18.57 -7.13 -13.83
C MET A 289 18.65 -7.00 -15.35
N HIS A 290 19.84 -6.74 -15.91
CA HIS A 290 20.02 -6.66 -17.36
C HIS A 290 19.83 -8.02 -18.05
N GLN A 291 20.34 -9.09 -17.45
CA GLN A 291 20.11 -10.45 -17.90
C GLN A 291 18.62 -10.82 -17.84
N GLY A 292 17.95 -10.47 -16.74
CA GLY A 292 16.51 -10.68 -16.53
C GLY A 292 15.63 -10.01 -17.59
N TRP A 293 16.03 -8.83 -18.08
CA TRP A 293 15.37 -8.20 -19.23
C TRP A 293 15.60 -8.98 -20.52
N SER A 294 16.86 -9.31 -20.81
CA SER A 294 17.26 -9.96 -22.07
C SER A 294 16.65 -11.37 -22.22
N ASN A 295 16.67 -12.15 -21.15
CA ASN A 295 16.13 -13.52 -21.13
C ASN A 295 14.61 -13.56 -20.89
N GLY A 296 13.97 -12.43 -20.57
CA GLY A 296 12.53 -12.32 -20.36
C GLY A 296 12.04 -12.66 -18.95
N THR A 297 12.91 -13.06 -18.01
CA THR A 297 12.56 -13.30 -16.59
C THR A 297 11.92 -12.07 -15.93
N PHE A 298 12.24 -10.87 -16.42
CA PHE A 298 11.54 -9.62 -16.10
C PHE A 298 10.01 -9.79 -16.18
N TRP A 299 9.51 -10.25 -17.32
CA TRP A 299 8.08 -10.38 -17.59
C TRP A 299 7.43 -11.45 -16.72
N TYR A 300 8.10 -12.58 -16.48
CA TYR A 300 7.61 -13.60 -15.55
C TYR A 300 7.48 -13.06 -14.13
N SER A 301 8.53 -12.41 -13.64
CA SER A 301 8.55 -11.86 -12.28
C SER A 301 7.49 -10.79 -12.11
N LEU A 302 7.30 -9.93 -13.12
CA LEU A 302 6.29 -8.89 -13.12
C LEU A 302 4.87 -9.46 -13.20
N ALA A 303 4.64 -10.50 -14.01
CA ALA A 303 3.36 -11.18 -14.15
C ALA A 303 2.91 -11.81 -12.82
N LEU A 304 3.84 -12.43 -12.08
CA LEU A 304 3.58 -13.00 -10.76
C LEU A 304 3.24 -11.95 -9.69
N GLN A 305 3.72 -10.71 -9.87
CA GLN A 305 3.50 -9.61 -8.93
C GLN A 305 2.27 -8.78 -9.28
N SER A 306 1.78 -8.87 -10.51
CA SER A 306 0.65 -8.10 -11.01
C SER A 306 -0.49 -9.02 -11.42
N PRO A 307 -1.37 -9.42 -10.47
CA PRO A 307 -2.55 -10.23 -10.80
C PRO A 307 -3.43 -9.60 -11.87
N THR A 308 -3.44 -8.26 -11.98
CA THR A 308 -4.18 -7.54 -13.02
C THR A 308 -3.47 -7.57 -14.38
N GLY A 309 -2.14 -7.54 -14.40
CA GLY A 309 -1.35 -7.55 -15.63
C GLY A 309 -0.97 -8.94 -16.14
N ILE A 310 -1.16 -10.00 -15.33
CA ILE A 310 -0.66 -11.36 -15.62
C ILE A 310 -1.08 -11.88 -16.99
N PHE A 311 -2.32 -11.63 -17.41
CA PHE A 311 -2.83 -12.12 -18.69
C PHE A 311 -2.24 -11.36 -19.87
N SER A 312 -2.22 -10.03 -19.83
CA SER A 312 -1.61 -9.21 -20.89
C SER A 312 -0.13 -9.54 -21.02
N ILE A 313 0.61 -9.58 -19.90
CA ILE A 313 2.03 -9.94 -19.92
C ILE A 313 2.21 -11.35 -20.49
N PHE A 314 1.36 -12.30 -20.12
CA PHE A 314 1.46 -13.65 -20.65
C PHE A 314 1.27 -13.66 -22.18
N TYR A 315 0.18 -13.10 -22.69
CA TYR A 315 -0.15 -13.16 -24.12
C TYR A 315 0.75 -12.29 -24.98
N ASP A 316 1.14 -11.11 -24.49
CA ASP A 316 1.88 -10.12 -25.28
C ASP A 316 3.40 -10.31 -25.17
N ARG A 317 3.90 -10.79 -24.02
CA ARG A 317 5.34 -10.79 -23.72
C ARG A 317 5.91 -12.18 -23.48
N ILE A 318 5.18 -13.10 -22.87
CA ILE A 318 5.72 -14.44 -22.53
C ILE A 318 5.46 -15.44 -23.66
N GLN A 319 4.20 -15.67 -24.02
CA GLN A 319 3.78 -16.65 -25.03
C GLN A 319 4.51 -16.47 -26.38
N PRO A 320 4.66 -15.25 -26.94
CA PRO A 320 5.29 -15.05 -28.24
C PRO A 320 6.79 -15.41 -28.27
N ARG A 321 7.42 -15.60 -27.10
CA ARG A 321 8.81 -16.07 -26.99
C ARG A 321 8.95 -17.58 -27.19
N PHE A 322 7.85 -18.32 -27.00
CA PHE A 322 7.82 -19.78 -27.19
C PHE A 322 7.13 -20.15 -28.51
N GLU A 323 5.96 -19.55 -28.77
CA GLU A 323 5.20 -19.81 -30.00
C GLU A 323 4.28 -18.62 -30.31
N ARG A 324 4.56 -17.90 -31.39
CA ARG A 324 3.80 -16.70 -31.77
C ARG A 324 2.44 -17.04 -32.35
N GLY A 325 2.32 -18.19 -33.02
CA GLY A 325 1.08 -18.60 -33.69
C GLY A 325 -0.09 -18.85 -32.73
N HIS A 326 0.20 -19.17 -31.46
CA HIS A 326 -0.83 -19.49 -30.47
C HIS A 326 -1.78 -18.34 -30.13
N ALA A 327 -1.36 -17.07 -30.29
CA ALA A 327 -2.21 -15.92 -29.98
C ALA A 327 -3.45 -15.84 -30.89
N THR A 328 -3.31 -16.33 -32.12
CA THR A 328 -4.38 -16.34 -33.12
C THR A 328 -4.99 -17.73 -33.32
N ASP A 329 -4.51 -18.75 -32.62
CA ASP A 329 -5.00 -20.12 -32.74
C ASP A 329 -6.09 -20.41 -31.69
N PRO A 330 -7.37 -20.56 -32.09
CA PRO A 330 -8.44 -20.92 -31.16
C PRO A 330 -8.22 -22.26 -30.46
N ASN A 331 -7.44 -23.17 -31.05
CA ASN A 331 -7.16 -24.48 -30.44
C ASN A 331 -6.29 -24.34 -29.20
N PHE A 332 -5.33 -23.40 -29.18
CA PHE A 332 -4.53 -23.13 -27.99
C PHE A 332 -5.42 -22.83 -26.78
N TYR A 333 -6.41 -21.95 -26.93
CA TYR A 333 -7.34 -21.61 -25.86
C TYR A 333 -8.21 -22.80 -25.46
N ARG A 334 -8.69 -23.58 -26.43
CA ARG A 334 -9.49 -24.80 -26.18
C ARG A 334 -8.73 -25.88 -25.43
N ILE A 335 -7.43 -26.01 -25.69
CA ILE A 335 -6.55 -26.98 -25.04
C ILE A 335 -6.12 -26.48 -23.66
N SER A 336 -5.85 -25.19 -23.49
CA SER A 336 -5.26 -24.63 -22.27
C SER A 336 -6.27 -24.34 -21.16
N TYR A 337 -7.48 -23.85 -21.46
CA TYR A 337 -8.42 -23.42 -20.42
C TYR A 337 -8.81 -24.52 -19.39
N PRO A 338 -8.88 -25.83 -19.73
CA PRO A 338 -9.18 -26.86 -18.73
C PRO A 338 -8.10 -27.00 -17.66
N TYR A 339 -6.88 -26.49 -17.91
CA TYR A 339 -5.77 -26.52 -16.95
C TYR A 339 -5.76 -25.32 -15.99
N PHE A 340 -6.62 -24.31 -16.18
CA PHE A 340 -6.60 -23.09 -15.34
C PHE A 340 -7.25 -23.30 -13.97
N THR A 341 -8.18 -24.25 -13.86
CA THR A 341 -8.84 -24.62 -12.60
C THR A 341 -9.41 -26.04 -12.71
N THR A 342 -9.63 -26.69 -11.57
CA THR A 342 -10.42 -27.92 -11.52
C THR A 342 -11.83 -27.65 -12.03
N ASP A 343 -12.33 -28.52 -12.93
CA ASP A 343 -13.64 -28.39 -13.58
C ASP A 343 -13.89 -27.01 -14.23
N ALA A 344 -12.98 -26.61 -15.13
CA ALA A 344 -13.06 -25.35 -15.84
C ALA A 344 -14.37 -25.15 -16.61
N HIS A 345 -15.00 -26.23 -17.08
CA HIS A 345 -16.28 -26.17 -17.77
C HIS A 345 -17.40 -25.66 -16.85
N ALA A 346 -17.56 -26.28 -15.67
CA ALA A 346 -18.54 -25.82 -14.69
C ALA A 346 -18.22 -24.41 -14.19
N PHE A 347 -16.93 -24.10 -13.99
CA PHE A 347 -16.51 -22.74 -13.60
C PHE A 347 -16.93 -21.68 -14.63
N ILE A 348 -16.68 -21.91 -15.93
CA ILE A 348 -17.08 -20.97 -16.99
C ILE A 348 -18.60 -20.84 -17.05
N ALA A 349 -19.34 -21.95 -17.02
CA ALA A 349 -20.80 -21.93 -17.02
C ALA A 349 -21.34 -21.10 -15.84
N HIS A 350 -20.76 -21.30 -14.65
CA HIS A 350 -21.12 -20.52 -13.47
C HIS A 350 -20.78 -19.03 -13.63
N LYS A 351 -19.62 -18.68 -14.19
CA LYS A 351 -19.22 -17.28 -14.42
C LYS A 351 -20.10 -16.57 -15.44
N LEU A 352 -20.55 -17.27 -16.48
CA LEU A 352 -21.53 -16.74 -17.43
C LEU A 352 -22.88 -16.45 -16.76
N GLN A 353 -23.33 -17.34 -15.88
CA GLN A 353 -24.54 -17.09 -15.08
C GLN A 353 -24.36 -15.89 -14.15
N GLN A 354 -23.25 -15.81 -13.42
CA GLN A 354 -22.94 -14.66 -12.54
C GLN A 354 -22.91 -13.34 -13.32
N ARG A 355 -22.38 -13.34 -14.55
CA ARG A 355 -22.38 -12.17 -15.42
C ARG A 355 -23.79 -11.78 -15.84
N ALA A 356 -24.64 -12.73 -16.22
CA ALA A 356 -26.03 -12.44 -16.57
C ALA A 356 -26.80 -11.86 -15.37
N ASP A 357 -26.62 -12.42 -14.18
CA ASP A 357 -27.22 -11.92 -12.94
C ASP A 357 -26.71 -10.52 -12.60
N TYR A 358 -25.39 -10.30 -12.76
CA TYR A 358 -24.76 -8.99 -12.58
C TYR A 358 -25.33 -7.94 -13.51
N ASP A 359 -25.45 -8.23 -14.80
CA ASP A 359 -25.98 -7.30 -15.80
C ASP A 359 -27.43 -6.90 -15.48
N LYS A 360 -28.24 -7.85 -14.98
CA LYS A 360 -29.61 -7.58 -14.52
C LYS A 360 -29.62 -6.69 -13.27
N GLN A 361 -28.77 -6.96 -12.29
CA GLN A 361 -28.64 -6.11 -11.09
C GLN A 361 -28.16 -4.71 -11.45
N LEU A 362 -27.19 -4.60 -12.36
CA LEU A 362 -26.68 -3.32 -12.84
C LEU A 362 -27.77 -2.51 -13.56
N ARG A 363 -28.59 -3.14 -14.39
CA ARG A 363 -29.75 -2.47 -14.99
C ARG A 363 -30.73 -1.97 -13.94
N THR A 364 -31.09 -2.83 -12.99
CA THR A 364 -32.00 -2.50 -11.87
C THR A 364 -31.49 -1.31 -11.06
N GLU A 365 -30.19 -1.28 -10.74
CA GLU A 365 -29.56 -0.22 -9.95
C GLU A 365 -29.61 1.17 -10.62
N PHE A 366 -29.78 1.19 -11.94
CA PHE A 366 -29.88 2.40 -12.77
C PHE A 366 -31.29 2.62 -13.37
N ASP A 367 -32.30 1.87 -12.94
CA ASP A 367 -33.67 1.87 -13.49
C ASP A 367 -33.73 1.65 -15.01
N MET A 368 -32.86 0.78 -15.53
CA MET A 368 -32.86 0.38 -16.93
C MET A 368 -33.64 -0.93 -17.11
N PRO A 369 -34.33 -1.10 -18.26
CA PRO A 369 -35.08 -2.32 -18.58
C PRO A 369 -34.19 -3.55 -18.83
#